data_AF-A0A1E3HJ62-F1
#
_entry.id   AF-A0A1E3HJ62-F1
#
_cell.length_a   1.000
_cell.length_b   1.000
_cell.length_c   1.000
_cell.angle_alpha   90.00
_cell.angle_beta   90.00
_cell.angle_gamma   90.00
#
_symmetry.space_group_name_H-M   'P 1'
#
loop_
_entity.id
_entity.type
_entity.pdbx_description
1 polymer ?
#
loop_
_entity_poly.entity_id
_entity_poly.type
_entity_poly.pdbx_seq_one_letter_code
_entity_poly.pdbx_strand_id
1 'polypeptide(L)'
;MWAALRRSFITISPKFTLPNPSSLPISFRPGYRNVRYLRTTRQVSARYERFDQKPNFSSGFGGSRGSEIWAYAKRKIGGDRAVVVYGIAIGGGGIYYVTHLERVPETGRLRFIDVDEAQERELGYQTQLQTLNEYSRALLPANHPMSKRVRKVATRIIESSGLGRVKSSGDMGAVEGHVSTWGGGNDVRDIFLGRTHGEHDLKESQDTEWEVYVIDDRNTKNAFVLPGGKIFVFTGILPISANDDGLATVLGHEIAHQVARHPAERMSSMKVLFFLGFLLESLGLDVGITRLLLTFMLQLPNSRKNESEADFIGLRLMSRACFNPSESTKMWERMSASEKGRGLPTDFLSTHPANDKRIKQLEKWMPEVLQLQAASPCGTTSTNYGGFLDAVNPSGGYNTTWA
;
A
#
# COMPACT_ATOMS: atom_id res chain seq x y z
N MET A 1 -20.56 30.67 -39.97
CA MET A 1 -19.92 31.09 -41.23
C MET A 1 -18.92 30.01 -41.62
N TRP A 2 -19.05 29.44 -42.83
CA TRP A 2 -18.06 28.71 -43.66
C TRP A 2 -16.95 27.89 -42.96
N ALA A 3 -16.92 26.54 -43.00
CA ALA A 3 -16.61 25.63 -44.13
C ALA A 3 -15.11 25.62 -44.52
N ALA A 4 -14.44 24.53 -44.95
CA ALA A 4 -14.69 23.07 -45.01
C ALA A 4 -13.29 22.38 -45.13
N LEU A 5 -13.08 21.07 -44.93
CA LEU A 5 -13.25 19.92 -45.86
C LEU A 5 -12.77 18.66 -45.08
N ARG A 6 -13.38 17.47 -45.05
CA ARG A 6 -13.81 16.50 -46.11
C ARG A 6 -12.63 15.97 -46.96
N ARG A 7 -12.47 14.68 -47.27
CA ARG A 7 -13.27 13.46 -46.98
C ARG A 7 -12.46 12.16 -47.24
N SER A 8 -12.72 11.15 -46.40
CA SER A 8 -13.12 9.75 -46.71
C SER A 8 -12.25 8.72 -47.47
N PHE A 9 -12.08 7.58 -46.78
CA PHE A 9 -12.11 6.18 -47.23
C PHE A 9 -12.91 5.84 -48.52
N ILE A 10 -12.51 4.75 -49.20
CA ILE A 10 -13.30 3.52 -49.42
C ILE A 10 -12.42 2.38 -50.02
N THR A 11 -12.80 1.12 -49.76
CA THR A 11 -12.14 -0.15 -50.14
C THR A 11 -12.82 -0.90 -51.32
N ILE A 12 -12.24 -2.05 -51.70
CA ILE A 12 -12.83 -3.25 -52.38
C ILE A 12 -12.43 -3.49 -53.87
N SER A 13 -11.37 -4.29 -54.06
CA SER A 13 -11.29 -5.58 -54.80
C SER A 13 -11.76 -5.70 -56.30
N PRO A 14 -11.77 -6.89 -56.96
CA PRO A 14 -10.68 -7.28 -57.89
C PRO A 14 -11.13 -7.86 -59.27
N LYS A 15 -10.19 -8.08 -60.23
CA LYS A 15 -10.06 -9.30 -61.10
C LYS A 15 -9.13 -9.16 -62.33
N PHE A 16 -8.32 -10.23 -62.54
CA PHE A 16 -7.99 -10.93 -63.80
C PHE A 16 -7.84 -10.19 -65.15
N THR A 17 -6.71 -10.40 -65.84
CA THR A 17 -6.63 -10.92 -67.23
C THR A 17 -5.18 -11.26 -67.65
N LEU A 18 -5.03 -12.18 -68.60
CA LEU A 18 -3.81 -12.60 -69.35
C LEU A 18 -4.24 -12.67 -70.85
N PRO A 19 -3.37 -12.47 -71.87
CA PRO A 19 -2.32 -13.45 -72.20
C PRO A 19 -1.02 -12.94 -72.89
N ASN A 20 -0.15 -13.92 -73.19
CA ASN A 20 1.13 -13.91 -73.95
C ASN A 20 0.89 -13.70 -75.48
N PRO A 21 1.90 -13.58 -76.42
CA PRO A 21 3.06 -14.49 -76.54
C PRO A 21 4.40 -13.97 -77.17
N SER A 22 5.37 -14.91 -77.21
CA SER A 22 6.51 -15.09 -78.15
C SER A 22 7.87 -14.46 -77.79
N SER A 23 9.04 -15.10 -77.96
CA SER A 23 9.45 -16.16 -78.93
C SER A 23 10.53 -17.15 -78.40
N LEU A 24 10.77 -18.26 -79.14
CA LEU A 24 11.81 -19.31 -78.92
C LEU A 24 12.73 -19.42 -80.17
N PRO A 25 13.93 -20.03 -80.10
CA PRO A 25 14.12 -21.49 -80.39
C PRO A 25 15.12 -22.18 -79.42
N ILE A 26 15.02 -23.45 -78.99
CA ILE A 26 14.96 -24.79 -79.65
C ILE A 26 16.31 -25.30 -80.22
N SER A 27 16.81 -26.42 -79.64
CA SER A 27 17.55 -27.48 -80.35
C SER A 27 17.26 -28.86 -79.71
N PHE A 28 17.49 -29.97 -80.44
CA PHE A 28 16.94 -31.31 -80.15
C PHE A 28 17.94 -32.32 -79.51
N ARG A 29 17.45 -33.06 -78.49
CA ARG A 29 17.38 -34.56 -78.28
C ARG A 29 18.34 -35.50 -79.03
N PRO A 30 18.72 -36.71 -78.49
CA PRO A 30 18.01 -37.59 -77.51
C PRO A 30 18.89 -38.08 -76.32
N GLY A 31 18.56 -39.04 -75.42
CA GLY A 31 17.29 -39.75 -75.08
C GLY A 31 17.47 -41.07 -74.27
N TYR A 32 16.35 -41.66 -73.82
CA TYR A 32 16.12 -43.01 -73.23
C TYR A 32 16.53 -43.44 -71.79
N ARG A 33 15.55 -44.14 -71.17
CA ARG A 33 15.54 -45.12 -70.03
C ARG A 33 15.52 -44.61 -68.57
N ASN A 34 14.38 -44.92 -67.93
CA ASN A 34 14.17 -44.89 -66.48
C ASN A 34 14.88 -46.05 -65.77
N VAL A 35 15.50 -45.80 -64.61
CA VAL A 35 15.88 -46.82 -63.62
C VAL A 35 15.45 -46.32 -62.24
N ARG A 36 14.73 -47.16 -61.47
CA ARG A 36 14.32 -46.82 -60.10
C ARG A 36 15.48 -47.06 -59.13
N TYR A 37 15.75 -46.12 -58.24
CA TYR A 37 16.73 -46.28 -57.17
C TYR A 37 16.16 -47.13 -56.02
N LEU A 38 16.78 -48.27 -55.74
CA LEU A 38 16.68 -48.93 -54.44
C LEU A 38 17.77 -48.33 -53.53
N ARG A 39 17.37 -47.70 -52.42
CA ARG A 39 18.32 -47.12 -51.46
C ARG A 39 18.56 -48.11 -50.32
N THR A 40 19.79 -48.58 -50.20
CA THR A 40 20.19 -49.56 -49.18
C THR A 40 20.24 -48.97 -47.77
N THR A 41 19.97 -49.80 -46.77
CA THR A 41 20.00 -49.44 -45.35
C THR A 41 21.42 -49.08 -44.92
N ARG A 42 21.57 -48.05 -44.09
CA ARG A 42 22.87 -47.55 -43.62
C ARG A 42 23.51 -48.55 -42.64
N GLN A 43 24.76 -48.94 -42.90
CA GLN A 43 25.56 -49.74 -41.95
C GLN A 43 25.72 -49.00 -40.62
N VAL A 44 25.55 -49.74 -39.51
CA VAL A 44 25.96 -49.32 -38.17
C VAL A 44 27.25 -50.07 -37.84
N SER A 45 28.34 -49.35 -37.62
CA SER A 45 29.59 -49.92 -37.10
C SER A 45 29.52 -50.04 -35.58
N ALA A 46 29.97 -51.18 -35.04
CA ALA A 46 30.08 -51.37 -33.60
C ALA A 46 31.18 -50.46 -33.02
N ARG A 47 30.85 -49.70 -31.97
CA ARG A 47 31.80 -48.89 -31.21
C ARG A 47 32.28 -49.70 -30.00
N TYR A 48 33.59 -49.83 -29.84
CA TYR A 48 34.20 -50.46 -28.67
C TYR A 48 34.47 -49.38 -27.62
N GLU A 49 33.91 -49.52 -26.41
CA GLU A 49 34.21 -48.64 -25.28
C GLU A 49 35.28 -49.26 -24.38
N ARG A 50 36.23 -48.42 -23.91
CA ARG A 50 37.36 -48.86 -23.08
C ARG A 50 36.99 -48.67 -21.61
N PHE A 51 37.21 -49.71 -20.80
CA PHE A 51 36.78 -49.82 -19.40
C PHE A 51 37.35 -48.78 -18.39
N ASP A 52 38.19 -47.85 -18.85
CA ASP A 52 38.96 -46.95 -17.97
C ASP A 52 38.31 -45.56 -17.76
N GLN A 53 37.15 -45.28 -18.40
CA GLN A 53 36.45 -44.00 -18.24
C GLN A 53 35.54 -44.01 -16.99
N LYS A 54 35.89 -43.21 -15.98
CA LYS A 54 35.04 -42.97 -14.81
C LYS A 54 33.67 -42.40 -15.26
N PRO A 55 32.55 -42.82 -14.64
CA PRO A 55 31.22 -42.40 -15.07
C PRO A 55 31.00 -40.91 -14.79
N ASN A 56 30.90 -40.12 -15.85
CA ASN A 56 30.31 -38.78 -15.77
C ASN A 56 28.80 -38.94 -15.50
N PHE A 57 28.38 -38.60 -14.28
CA PHE A 57 26.99 -38.69 -13.85
C PHE A 57 26.16 -37.53 -14.44
N SER A 58 25.89 -37.57 -15.75
CA SER A 58 25.00 -36.63 -16.42
C SER A 58 23.55 -37.11 -16.30
N SER A 59 22.88 -36.70 -15.21
CA SER A 59 21.42 -36.87 -15.07
C SER A 59 20.69 -36.05 -16.13
N GLY A 60 20.20 -36.72 -17.17
CA GLY A 60 19.44 -36.07 -18.23
C GLY A 60 18.04 -35.67 -17.77
N PHE A 61 17.75 -34.37 -17.80
CA PHE A 61 16.38 -33.84 -17.88
C PHE A 61 16.28 -32.90 -19.08
N GLY A 62 15.29 -33.14 -19.94
CA GLY A 62 15.12 -32.42 -21.20
C GLY A 62 14.62 -30.99 -21.01
N GLY A 63 15.09 -30.06 -21.84
CA GLY A 63 14.62 -28.67 -21.81
C GLY A 63 15.54 -27.68 -22.53
N SER A 64 15.62 -27.74 -23.86
CA SER A 64 16.57 -26.94 -24.68
C SER A 64 16.43 -25.42 -24.56
N ARG A 65 15.38 -24.89 -23.90
CA ARG A 65 15.23 -23.46 -23.59
C ARG A 65 15.95 -23.02 -22.32
N GLY A 66 16.16 -23.92 -21.35
CA GLY A 66 16.82 -23.57 -20.10
C GLY A 66 18.31 -23.28 -20.28
N SER A 67 19.01 -24.14 -21.03
CA SER A 67 20.46 -24.04 -21.25
C SER A 67 20.87 -22.72 -21.92
N GLU A 68 20.09 -22.20 -22.86
CA GLU A 68 20.37 -20.93 -23.54
C GLU A 68 20.21 -19.72 -22.62
N ILE A 69 19.19 -19.72 -21.76
CA ILE A 69 18.98 -18.67 -20.74
C ILE A 69 20.13 -18.67 -19.74
N TRP A 70 20.55 -19.85 -19.26
CA TRP A 70 21.70 -19.97 -18.36
C TRP A 70 23.01 -19.55 -19.04
N ALA A 71 23.24 -19.89 -20.32
CA ALA A 71 24.41 -19.45 -21.07
C ALA A 71 24.41 -17.94 -21.36
N TYR A 72 23.24 -17.33 -21.60
CA TYR A 72 23.08 -15.88 -21.71
C TYR A 72 23.39 -15.19 -20.37
N ALA A 73 22.80 -15.68 -19.27
CA ALA A 73 23.06 -15.19 -17.91
C ALA A 73 24.55 -15.26 -17.56
N LYS A 74 25.20 -16.42 -17.71
CA LYS A 74 26.65 -16.58 -17.46
C LYS A 74 27.51 -15.55 -18.20
N ARG A 75 27.21 -15.29 -19.48
CA ARG A 75 27.97 -14.31 -20.29
C ARG A 75 27.73 -12.86 -19.87
N LYS A 76 26.52 -12.51 -19.44
CA LYS A 76 26.18 -11.12 -19.08
C LYS A 76 26.56 -10.75 -17.64
N ILE A 77 26.61 -11.73 -16.74
CA ILE A 77 26.70 -11.52 -15.29
C ILE A 77 28.12 -11.75 -14.72
N GLY A 78 29.10 -12.15 -15.55
CA GLY A 78 30.49 -12.34 -15.12
C GLY A 78 30.87 -13.78 -14.76
N GLY A 79 30.22 -14.78 -15.35
CA GLY A 79 30.60 -16.19 -15.25
C GLY A 79 29.94 -16.95 -14.09
N ASP A 80 30.39 -18.19 -13.88
CA ASP A 80 29.73 -19.18 -13.01
C ASP A 80 29.60 -18.73 -11.55
N ARG A 81 30.63 -18.08 -11.00
CA ARG A 81 30.61 -17.57 -9.62
C ARG A 81 29.50 -16.56 -9.40
N ALA A 82 29.32 -15.63 -10.34
CA ALA A 82 28.29 -14.61 -10.23
C ALA A 82 26.90 -15.25 -10.30
N VAL A 83 26.67 -16.19 -11.23
CA VAL A 83 25.39 -16.92 -11.31
C VAL A 83 25.04 -17.65 -10.01
N VAL A 84 26.02 -18.25 -9.32
CA VAL A 84 25.81 -18.85 -7.99
C VAL A 84 25.47 -17.79 -6.95
N VAL A 85 26.20 -16.66 -6.90
CA VAL A 85 25.94 -15.57 -5.94
C VAL A 85 24.55 -14.97 -6.12
N TYR A 86 24.14 -14.64 -7.35
CA TYR A 86 22.79 -14.13 -7.64
C TYR A 86 21.71 -15.18 -7.37
N GLY A 87 21.98 -16.47 -7.64
CA GLY A 87 21.08 -17.56 -7.28
C GLY A 87 20.85 -17.69 -5.78
N ILE A 88 21.92 -17.56 -4.97
CA ILE A 88 21.84 -17.54 -3.50
C ILE A 88 21.12 -16.28 -3.01
N ALA A 89 21.40 -15.11 -3.59
CA ALA A 89 20.75 -13.86 -3.20
C ALA A 89 19.23 -13.87 -3.48
N ILE A 90 18.81 -14.36 -4.64
CA ILE A 90 17.39 -14.49 -5.01
C ILE A 90 16.71 -15.59 -4.18
N GLY A 91 17.36 -16.74 -3.98
CA GLY A 91 16.83 -17.83 -3.16
C GLY A 91 16.68 -17.44 -1.69
N GLY A 92 17.71 -16.81 -1.12
CA GLY A 92 17.71 -16.27 0.24
C GLY A 92 16.67 -15.17 0.43
N GLY A 93 16.58 -14.21 -0.51
CA GLY A 93 15.54 -13.17 -0.48
C GLY A 93 14.11 -13.74 -0.62
N GLY A 94 13.92 -14.81 -1.39
CA GLY A 94 12.65 -15.52 -1.49
C GLY A 94 12.26 -16.23 -0.19
N ILE A 95 13.22 -16.92 0.45
CA ILE A 95 13.03 -17.53 1.77
C ILE A 95 12.70 -16.46 2.80
N TYR A 96 13.48 -15.37 2.84
CA TYR A 96 13.27 -14.22 3.72
C TYR A 96 11.87 -13.63 3.57
N TYR A 97 11.42 -13.40 2.34
CA TYR A 97 10.08 -12.89 2.08
C TYR A 97 9.00 -13.82 2.64
N VAL A 98 9.11 -15.13 2.42
CA VAL A 98 8.12 -16.12 2.88
C VAL A 98 8.13 -16.30 4.40
N THR A 99 9.30 -16.25 5.06
CA THR A 99 9.37 -16.39 6.53
C THR A 99 8.83 -15.18 7.29
N HIS A 100 8.75 -14.02 6.64
CA HIS A 100 8.18 -12.78 7.19
C HIS A 100 6.77 -12.48 6.62
N LEU A 101 6.10 -13.48 6.04
CA LEU A 101 4.67 -13.40 5.74
C LEU A 101 3.85 -13.70 6.98
N GLU A 102 3.10 -12.72 7.44
CA GLU A 102 2.14 -12.85 8.52
C GLU A 102 0.71 -12.63 8.03
N ARG A 103 -0.26 -13.09 8.83
CA ARG A 103 -1.69 -13.01 8.52
C ARG A 103 -2.34 -11.93 9.39
N VAL A 104 -2.97 -10.93 8.78
CA VAL A 104 -3.66 -9.87 9.52
C VAL A 104 -4.80 -10.50 10.35
N PRO A 105 -4.90 -10.22 11.67
CA PRO A 105 -5.93 -10.81 12.53
C PRO A 105 -7.37 -10.53 12.06
N GLU A 106 -7.66 -9.30 11.62
CA GLU A 106 -9.02 -8.85 11.32
C GLU A 106 -9.51 -9.24 9.92
N THR A 107 -8.67 -9.16 8.88
CA THR A 107 -9.07 -9.46 7.49
C THR A 107 -8.60 -10.82 6.99
N GLY A 108 -7.64 -11.45 7.67
CA GLY A 108 -7.02 -12.69 7.23
C GLY A 108 -6.13 -12.55 5.99
N ARG A 109 -5.81 -11.32 5.57
CA ARG A 109 -4.90 -11.01 4.47
C ARG A 109 -3.46 -11.43 4.83
N LEU A 110 -2.70 -11.96 3.86
CA LEU A 110 -1.26 -12.10 4.00
C LEU A 110 -0.56 -10.77 3.72
N ARG A 111 0.35 -10.36 4.61
CA ARG A 111 1.22 -9.18 4.45
C ARG A 111 2.66 -9.56 4.80
N PHE A 112 3.61 -8.82 4.24
CA PHE A 112 5.03 -8.94 4.57
C PHE A 112 5.40 -7.82 5.54
N ILE A 113 5.85 -8.19 6.74
CA ILE A 113 6.37 -7.24 7.74
C ILE A 113 7.78 -7.68 8.16
N ASP A 114 8.72 -6.77 7.96
CA ASP A 114 10.17 -6.87 8.22
C ASP A 114 10.62 -5.63 9.02
N VAL A 115 9.74 -5.15 9.90
CA VAL A 115 9.98 -3.99 10.75
C VAL A 115 9.43 -4.32 12.12
N ASP A 116 10.30 -4.27 13.13
CA ASP A 116 9.92 -4.50 14.51
C ASP A 116 9.20 -3.28 15.09
N GLU A 117 8.35 -3.50 16.10
CA GLU A 117 7.60 -2.41 16.74
C GLU A 117 8.50 -1.36 17.40
N ALA A 118 9.70 -1.74 17.83
CA ALA A 118 10.72 -0.80 18.31
C ALA A 118 11.23 0.12 17.18
N GLN A 119 11.50 -0.41 15.99
CA GLN A 119 11.91 0.37 14.81
C GLN A 119 10.78 1.31 14.36
N GLU A 120 9.54 0.84 14.40
CA GLU A 120 8.35 1.68 14.18
C GLU A 120 8.26 2.83 15.18
N ARG A 121 8.30 2.54 16.49
CA ARG A 121 8.18 3.56 17.54
C ARG A 121 9.29 4.61 17.45
N GLU A 122 10.52 4.20 17.18
CA GLU A 122 11.65 5.13 16.98
C GLU A 122 11.45 6.02 15.75
N LEU A 123 11.05 5.44 14.60
CA LEU A 123 10.73 6.23 13.40
C LEU A 123 9.58 7.21 13.65
N GLY A 124 8.55 6.78 14.38
CA GLY A 124 7.43 7.62 14.80
C GLY A 124 7.87 8.79 15.68
N TYR A 125 8.77 8.56 16.64
CA TYR A 125 9.34 9.58 17.51
C TYR A 125 10.20 10.60 16.74
N GLN A 126 11.11 10.15 15.87
CA GLN A 126 11.92 11.05 15.04
C GLN A 126 11.04 11.90 14.09
N THR A 127 10.02 11.27 13.48
CA THR A 127 9.06 11.98 12.63
C THR A 127 8.22 12.98 13.43
N GLN A 128 7.79 12.63 14.65
CA GLN A 128 7.11 13.54 15.57
C GLN A 128 7.96 14.77 15.87
N LEU A 129 9.24 14.61 16.21
CA LEU A 129 10.14 15.73 16.49
C LEU A 129 10.29 16.65 15.26
N GLN A 130 10.41 16.09 14.06
CA GLN A 130 10.47 16.85 12.82
C GLN A 130 9.18 17.66 12.59
N THR A 131 8.00 17.02 12.69
CA THR A 131 6.70 17.69 12.54
C THR A 131 6.48 18.77 13.60
N LEU A 132 6.84 18.52 14.87
CA LEU A 132 6.72 19.51 15.94
C LEU A 132 7.65 20.70 15.73
N ASN A 133 8.85 20.50 15.16
CA ASN A 133 9.76 21.59 14.81
C ASN A 133 9.19 22.43 13.65
N GLU A 134 8.73 21.78 12.57
CA GLU A 134 8.13 22.41 11.39
C GLU A 134 6.89 23.25 11.73
N TYR A 135 5.95 22.68 12.48
CA TYR A 135 4.68 23.32 12.85
C TYR A 135 4.69 23.98 14.23
N SER A 136 5.86 24.16 14.86
CA SER A 136 6.04 24.68 16.22
C SER A 136 5.23 25.95 16.55
N ARG A 137 5.06 26.85 15.58
CA ARG A 137 4.30 28.11 15.72
C ARG A 137 2.79 27.99 15.43
N ALA A 138 2.36 26.90 14.80
CA ALA A 138 0.98 26.65 14.40
C ALA A 138 0.27 25.63 15.31
N LEU A 139 0.97 25.00 16.26
CA LEU A 139 0.37 24.08 17.22
C LEU A 139 -0.61 24.80 18.15
N LEU A 140 -1.86 24.34 18.15
CA LEU A 140 -2.89 24.87 19.03
C LEU A 140 -2.72 24.33 20.46
N PRO A 141 -2.80 25.20 21.49
CA PRO A 141 -2.64 24.77 22.86
C PRO A 141 -3.74 23.79 23.26
N ALA A 142 -3.44 22.88 24.19
CA ALA A 142 -4.35 21.78 24.54
C ALA A 142 -5.68 22.24 25.16
N ASN A 143 -5.74 23.48 25.67
CA ASN A 143 -6.96 24.09 26.20
C ASN A 143 -7.90 24.68 25.13
N HIS A 144 -7.44 24.81 23.87
CA HIS A 144 -8.18 25.41 22.76
C HIS A 144 -9.43 24.58 22.40
N PRO A 145 -10.57 25.19 22.01
CA PRO A 145 -11.80 24.46 21.71
C PRO A 145 -11.65 23.36 20.65
N MET A 146 -10.87 23.62 19.59
CA MET A 146 -10.60 22.62 18.54
C MET A 146 -9.73 21.48 19.09
N SER A 147 -8.68 21.76 19.85
CA SER A 147 -7.82 20.76 20.49
C SER A 147 -8.59 19.87 21.48
N LYS A 148 -9.48 20.46 22.28
CA LYS A 148 -10.41 19.72 23.16
C LYS A 148 -11.37 18.82 22.37
N ARG A 149 -11.96 19.34 21.29
CA ARG A 149 -12.87 18.58 20.42
C ARG A 149 -12.19 17.38 19.77
N VAL A 150 -11.04 17.59 19.11
CA VAL A 150 -10.26 16.51 18.48
C VAL A 150 -9.82 15.48 19.52
N ARG A 151 -9.27 15.92 20.66
CA ARG A 151 -8.86 15.01 21.75
C ARG A 151 -10.03 14.19 22.29
N LYS A 152 -11.20 14.80 22.51
CA LYS A 152 -12.40 14.10 22.98
C LYS A 152 -12.80 12.97 22.01
N VAL A 153 -12.81 13.22 20.71
CA VAL A 153 -13.14 12.21 19.70
C VAL A 153 -12.09 11.10 19.66
N ALA A 154 -10.79 11.46 19.59
CA ALA A 154 -9.70 10.49 19.59
C ALA A 154 -9.69 9.59 20.84
N THR A 155 -9.82 10.20 22.03
CA THR A 155 -9.87 9.49 23.32
C THR A 155 -11.00 8.46 23.35
N ARG A 156 -12.20 8.87 22.91
CA ARG A 156 -13.36 7.96 22.85
C ARG A 156 -13.11 6.77 21.93
N ILE A 157 -12.44 6.97 20.78
CA ILE A 157 -12.09 5.88 19.84
C ILE A 157 -11.07 4.91 20.43
N ILE A 158 -10.00 5.46 21.02
CA ILE A 158 -8.86 4.71 21.56
C ILE A 158 -9.28 3.87 22.76
N GLU A 159 -9.93 4.51 23.75
CA GLU A 159 -10.30 3.86 25.01
C GLU A 159 -11.44 2.86 24.84
N SER A 160 -12.48 3.16 24.05
CA SER A 160 -13.57 2.21 23.79
C SER A 160 -13.14 0.96 23.03
N SER A 161 -12.01 1.04 22.33
CA SER A 161 -11.47 -0.04 21.50
C SER A 161 -10.30 -0.77 22.18
N GLY A 162 -9.95 -0.41 23.42
CA GLY A 162 -8.87 -1.03 24.17
C GLY A 162 -7.47 -0.77 23.60
N LEU A 163 -7.28 0.34 22.86
CA LEU A 163 -6.02 0.65 22.17
C LEU A 163 -4.99 1.37 23.07
N GLY A 164 -5.27 1.50 24.36
CA GLY A 164 -4.46 2.25 25.33
C GLY A 164 -5.17 3.53 25.82
N ARG A 165 -4.39 4.58 26.12
CA ARG A 165 -4.87 5.81 26.76
C ARG A 165 -4.32 7.05 26.05
N VAL A 166 -5.11 8.11 25.96
CA VAL A 166 -4.65 9.42 25.45
C VAL A 166 -4.05 10.24 26.61
N LYS A 167 -2.84 10.77 26.44
CA LYS A 167 -2.18 11.63 27.44
C LYS A 167 -3.02 12.85 27.78
N SER A 168 -3.06 13.22 29.06
CA SER A 168 -3.66 14.48 29.46
C SER A 168 -2.81 15.66 28.97
N SER A 169 -3.37 16.86 28.98
CA SER A 169 -2.68 18.07 28.54
C SER A 169 -1.39 18.38 29.29
N GLY A 170 -1.26 17.90 30.54
CA GLY A 170 -0.05 18.07 31.37
C GLY A 170 0.99 16.96 31.20
N ASP A 171 0.60 15.80 30.68
CA ASP A 171 1.48 14.65 30.47
C ASP A 171 2.10 14.62 29.06
N MET A 172 1.57 15.44 28.14
CA MET A 172 2.21 15.68 26.86
C MET A 172 3.54 16.39 27.11
N GLY A 173 4.65 15.70 26.83
CA GLY A 173 6.00 16.23 26.99
C GLY A 173 6.12 17.63 26.41
N ALA A 174 6.65 18.56 27.20
CA ALA A 174 6.49 19.99 27.01
C ALA A 174 6.93 20.45 25.61
N VAL A 175 5.94 20.74 24.76
CA VAL A 175 6.09 21.64 23.60
C VAL A 175 5.96 23.11 24.06
N GLU A 176 6.29 23.38 25.33
CA GLU A 176 6.54 24.72 25.84
C GLU A 176 8.00 25.12 25.50
N GLY A 177 8.22 25.38 24.21
CA GLY A 177 9.21 26.37 23.81
C GLY A 177 10.71 26.04 23.92
N HIS A 178 11.14 24.76 23.93
CA HIS A 178 12.50 24.41 23.50
C HIS A 178 12.62 22.93 23.11
N VAL A 179 12.73 22.64 21.80
CA VAL A 179 13.26 21.35 21.33
C VAL A 179 14.78 21.38 21.57
N SER A 180 15.28 20.50 22.42
CA SER A 180 16.71 20.38 22.70
C SER A 180 17.44 19.72 21.52
N THR A 181 17.93 20.52 20.59
CA THR A 181 18.75 20.10 19.45
C THR A 181 20.17 19.72 19.87
N TRP A 182 20.34 18.61 20.60
CA TRP A 182 21.68 18.07 20.91
C TRP A 182 21.72 16.53 21.03
N GLY A 183 22.38 15.89 20.06
CA GLY A 183 23.28 14.75 20.33
C GLY A 183 22.70 13.34 20.47
N GLY A 184 22.02 12.82 19.43
CA GLY A 184 21.57 11.41 19.42
C GLY A 184 21.04 10.93 18.07
N GLY A 185 21.70 11.32 16.97
CA GLY A 185 21.21 11.04 15.62
C GLY A 185 21.38 9.58 15.20
N ASN A 186 20.40 8.74 15.49
CA ASN A 186 20.14 7.57 14.66
C ASN A 186 19.65 8.08 13.30
N ASP A 187 20.49 7.96 12.27
CA ASP A 187 20.12 8.39 10.91
C ASP A 187 18.90 7.56 10.46
N VAL A 188 17.96 8.13 9.70
CA VAL A 188 16.78 7.38 9.20
C VAL A 188 17.21 6.13 8.42
N ARG A 189 18.41 6.16 7.84
CA ARG A 189 19.09 5.04 7.19
C ARG A 189 19.44 3.91 8.16
N ASP A 190 19.91 4.22 9.36
CA ASP A 190 20.29 3.21 10.35
C ASP A 190 19.05 2.58 11.00
N ILE A 191 17.98 3.34 11.25
CA ILE A 191 16.66 2.79 11.64
C ILE A 191 16.15 1.84 10.53
N PHE A 192 16.20 2.28 9.28
CA PHE A 192 15.78 1.47 8.12
C PHE A 192 16.61 0.19 7.94
N LEU A 193 17.92 0.24 8.27
CA LEU A 193 18.82 -0.91 8.22
C LEU A 193 18.83 -1.76 9.50
N GLY A 194 18.00 -1.45 10.50
CA GLY A 194 17.95 -2.17 11.79
C GLY A 194 19.18 -1.99 12.67
N ARG A 195 19.97 -0.93 12.45
CA ARG A 195 21.19 -0.59 13.21
C ARG A 195 20.89 0.42 14.33
N THR A 196 20.00 0.06 15.24
CA THR A 196 19.69 0.90 16.40
C THR A 196 20.82 0.82 17.43
N HIS A 197 21.72 1.81 17.43
CA HIS A 197 22.71 1.99 18.50
C HIS A 197 22.08 2.73 19.69
N GLY A 198 21.31 2.02 20.50
CA GLY A 198 20.72 2.57 21.70
C GLY A 198 19.91 1.54 22.46
N GLU A 199 20.41 1.12 23.63
CA GLU A 199 19.67 0.35 24.62
C GLU A 199 18.70 1.28 25.35
N HIS A 200 17.74 1.83 24.60
CA HIS A 200 16.55 2.44 25.20
C HIS A 200 15.62 1.30 25.58
N ASP A 201 15.69 0.93 26.87
CA ASP A 201 14.78 0.01 27.56
C ASP A 201 13.35 0.59 27.57
N LEU A 202 12.72 0.62 26.40
CA LEU A 202 11.33 0.98 26.17
C LEU A 202 10.46 -0.15 26.73
N LYS A 203 10.38 -0.20 28.07
CA LYS A 203 9.56 -1.15 28.81
C LYS A 203 8.20 -1.29 28.17
N GLU A 204 7.85 -2.54 27.93
CA GLU A 204 6.60 -2.98 27.32
C GLU A 204 5.41 -2.70 28.26
N SER A 205 5.01 -1.43 28.39
CA SER A 205 3.70 -1.09 28.91
C SER A 205 2.67 -1.53 27.87
N GLN A 206 1.84 -2.50 28.24
CA GLN A 206 0.79 -3.02 27.36
C GLN A 206 -0.27 -1.95 27.00
N ASP A 207 -0.34 -0.87 27.77
CA ASP A 207 -1.02 0.38 27.38
C ASP A 207 -0.11 1.19 26.43
N THR A 208 -0.51 1.33 25.16
CA THR A 208 0.08 2.33 24.26
C THR A 208 -0.39 3.73 24.66
N GLU A 209 0.55 4.65 24.87
CA GLU A 209 0.21 6.04 25.17
C GLU A 209 0.06 6.88 23.89
N TRP A 210 -1.12 7.45 23.69
CA TRP A 210 -1.46 8.26 22.53
C TRP A 210 -1.34 9.76 22.80
N GLU A 211 -0.83 10.51 21.83
CA GLU A 211 -0.67 11.96 21.89
C GLU A 211 -1.42 12.61 20.73
N VAL A 212 -2.13 13.71 20.99
CA VAL A 212 -3.02 14.35 20.01
C VAL A 212 -2.65 15.82 19.85
N TYR A 213 -2.14 16.15 18.66
CA TYR A 213 -1.73 17.48 18.25
C TYR A 213 -2.70 18.04 17.20
N VAL A 214 -3.02 19.33 17.32
CA VAL A 214 -3.82 20.05 16.32
C VAL A 214 -3.00 21.22 15.79
N ILE A 215 -2.83 21.28 14.47
CA ILE A 215 -2.07 22.30 13.75
C ILE A 215 -3.06 23.29 13.12
N ASP A 216 -2.92 24.57 13.41
CA ASP A 216 -3.73 25.62 12.78
C ASP A 216 -3.24 25.95 11.36
N ASP A 217 -3.58 25.06 10.43
CA ASP A 217 -3.59 25.33 9.00
C ASP A 217 -4.98 25.05 8.44
N ARG A 218 -5.63 26.11 7.96
CA ARG A 218 -6.98 26.06 7.36
C ARG A 218 -6.97 25.67 5.89
N ASN A 219 -5.81 25.73 5.23
CA ASN A 219 -5.64 25.39 3.83
C ASN A 219 -5.37 23.88 3.69
N THR A 220 -4.51 23.33 4.57
CA THR A 220 -4.26 21.89 4.60
C THR A 220 -5.43 21.14 5.20
N LYS A 221 -6.09 20.37 4.34
CA LYS A 221 -7.16 19.43 4.71
C LYS A 221 -6.52 18.07 4.90
N ASN A 222 -5.93 17.83 6.08
CA ASN A 222 -5.29 16.56 6.38
C ASN A 222 -5.43 16.14 7.85
N ALA A 223 -5.19 14.86 8.10
CA ALA A 223 -4.90 14.28 9.41
C ALA A 223 -4.05 13.03 9.17
N PHE A 224 -3.13 12.71 10.07
CA PHE A 224 -2.32 11.50 9.99
C PHE A 224 -1.97 10.96 11.38
N VAL A 225 -1.70 9.65 11.45
CA VAL A 225 -1.18 8.99 12.64
C VAL A 225 0.22 8.44 12.34
N LEU A 226 1.16 8.79 13.22
CA LEU A 226 2.50 8.21 13.22
C LEU A 226 2.56 6.98 14.15
N PRO A 227 3.50 6.06 13.90
CA PRO A 227 3.84 5.00 14.84
C PRO A 227 4.12 5.53 16.26
N GLY A 228 3.84 4.69 17.27
CA GLY A 228 3.91 5.12 18.67
C GLY A 228 2.74 6.03 19.11
N GLY A 229 1.63 6.03 18.37
CA GLY A 229 0.35 6.62 18.80
C GLY A 229 0.26 8.14 18.70
N LYS A 230 1.02 8.78 17.79
CA LYS A 230 1.02 10.25 17.65
C LYS A 230 0.05 10.69 16.56
N ILE A 231 -0.99 11.42 16.93
CA ILE A 231 -2.04 11.89 16.01
C ILE A 231 -1.83 13.37 15.71
N PHE A 232 -1.81 13.73 14.43
CA PHE A 232 -1.75 15.11 13.95
C PHE A 232 -2.99 15.43 13.12
N VAL A 233 -3.66 16.55 13.42
CA VAL A 233 -4.88 16.99 12.74
C VAL A 233 -4.76 18.46 12.34
N PHE A 234 -4.97 18.78 11.07
CA PHE A 234 -4.93 20.16 10.59
C PHE A 234 -6.33 20.81 10.67
N THR A 235 -6.41 22.09 11.03
CA THR A 235 -7.72 22.75 11.21
C THR A 235 -8.58 22.79 9.94
N GLY A 236 -7.98 22.71 8.75
CA GLY A 236 -8.66 22.65 7.45
C GLY A 236 -9.50 21.40 7.21
N ILE A 237 -9.27 20.29 7.93
CA ILE A 237 -10.11 19.07 7.80
C ILE A 237 -11.44 19.17 8.56
N LEU A 238 -11.49 19.99 9.61
CA LEU A 238 -12.63 20.04 10.54
C LEU A 238 -13.94 20.59 9.90
N PRO A 239 -13.92 21.58 8.98
CA PRO A 239 -15.11 22.00 8.25
C PRO A 239 -15.68 20.90 7.35
N ILE A 240 -14.82 20.04 6.78
CA ILE A 240 -15.26 18.91 5.93
C ILE A 240 -15.88 17.81 6.80
N SER A 241 -15.30 17.59 8.00
CA SER A 241 -15.84 16.66 9.01
C SER A 241 -17.28 17.01 9.41
N ALA A 242 -17.64 18.30 9.42
CA ALA A 242 -18.95 18.88 9.79
C ALA A 242 -19.40 18.66 11.26
N ASN A 243 -19.37 17.42 11.75
CA ASN A 243 -19.77 17.03 13.11
C ASN A 243 -18.74 16.06 13.73
N ASP A 244 -19.00 15.57 14.95
CA ASP A 244 -18.06 14.69 15.67
C ASP A 244 -18.00 13.28 15.05
N ASP A 245 -19.07 12.79 14.43
CA ASP A 245 -19.11 11.49 13.72
C ASP A 245 -18.27 11.52 12.42
N GLY A 246 -18.34 12.61 11.66
CA GLY A 246 -17.49 12.81 10.48
C GLY A 246 -16.01 13.02 10.83
N LEU A 247 -15.72 13.60 12.01
CA LEU A 247 -14.36 13.66 12.54
C LEU A 247 -13.88 12.28 13.03
N ALA A 248 -14.78 11.50 13.65
CA ALA A 248 -14.52 10.13 14.05
C ALA A 248 -14.28 9.21 12.83
N THR A 249 -14.86 9.52 11.67
CA THR A 249 -14.56 8.80 10.41
C THR A 249 -13.09 8.99 10.02
N VAL A 250 -12.60 10.23 10.02
CA VAL A 250 -11.19 10.53 9.69
C VAL A 250 -10.25 9.90 10.71
N LEU A 251 -10.49 10.14 12.01
CA LEU A 251 -9.60 9.63 13.05
C LEU A 251 -9.67 8.11 13.17
N GLY A 252 -10.82 7.49 12.95
CA GLY A 252 -10.97 6.04 12.91
C GLY A 252 -10.20 5.42 11.75
N HIS A 253 -10.19 6.04 10.57
CA HIS A 253 -9.40 5.60 9.41
C HIS A 253 -7.88 5.71 9.66
N GLU A 254 -7.42 6.83 10.22
CA GLU A 254 -5.98 7.01 10.54
C GLU A 254 -5.51 6.09 11.68
N ILE A 255 -6.30 5.94 12.74
CA ILE A 255 -6.00 4.98 13.82
C ILE A 255 -6.01 3.55 13.26
N ALA A 256 -6.92 3.22 12.34
CA ALA A 256 -6.95 1.91 11.68
C ALA A 256 -5.69 1.62 10.86
N HIS A 257 -5.10 2.61 10.19
CA HIS A 257 -3.80 2.43 9.52
C HIS A 257 -2.68 2.04 10.49
N GLN A 258 -2.65 2.65 11.69
CA GLN A 258 -1.67 2.31 12.71
C GLN A 258 -1.93 0.94 13.36
N VAL A 259 -3.18 0.64 13.73
CA VAL A 259 -3.57 -0.67 14.30
C VAL A 259 -3.31 -1.81 13.31
N ALA A 260 -3.56 -1.57 12.01
CA ALA A 260 -3.24 -2.52 10.94
C ALA A 260 -1.77 -2.47 10.49
N ARG A 261 -0.89 -1.72 11.16
CA ARG A 261 0.56 -1.58 10.87
C ARG A 261 0.86 -1.34 9.38
N HIS A 262 -0.02 -0.59 8.69
CA HIS A 262 0.12 -0.27 7.27
C HIS A 262 1.39 0.56 6.94
N PRO A 263 1.87 1.49 7.79
CA PRO A 263 3.17 2.13 7.59
C PRO A 263 4.33 1.12 7.59
N ALA A 264 4.28 0.12 8.47
CA ALA A 264 5.28 -0.93 8.58
C ALA A 264 5.31 -1.85 7.36
N GLU A 265 4.14 -2.30 6.87
CA GLU A 265 4.04 -3.08 5.64
C GLU A 265 4.58 -2.29 4.43
N ARG A 266 4.30 -0.98 4.36
CA ARG A 266 4.83 -0.09 3.31
C ARG A 266 6.36 0.02 3.39
N MET A 267 6.92 0.24 4.59
CA MET A 267 8.38 0.31 4.78
C MET A 267 9.07 -1.02 4.50
N SER A 268 8.49 -2.14 4.93
CA SER A 268 8.97 -3.50 4.63
C SER A 268 8.99 -3.75 3.11
N SER A 269 7.91 -3.38 2.42
CA SER A 269 7.84 -3.45 0.96
C SER A 269 8.90 -2.58 0.26
N MET A 270 9.25 -1.42 0.84
CA MET A 270 10.35 -0.60 0.35
C MET A 270 11.72 -1.26 0.56
N LYS A 271 12.00 -1.91 1.70
CA LYS A 271 13.24 -2.70 1.91
C LYS A 271 13.46 -3.71 0.79
N VAL A 272 12.41 -4.48 0.45
CA VAL A 272 12.45 -5.46 -0.65
C VAL A 272 12.69 -4.80 -2.01
N LEU A 273 12.04 -3.65 -2.29
CA LEU A 273 12.23 -2.92 -3.54
C LEU A 273 13.65 -2.34 -3.67
N PHE A 274 14.21 -1.79 -2.58
CA PHE A 274 15.60 -1.30 -2.58
C PHE A 274 16.59 -2.45 -2.80
N PHE A 275 16.43 -3.57 -2.09
CA PHE A 275 17.26 -4.76 -2.30
C PHE A 275 17.22 -5.23 -3.76
N LEU A 276 16.02 -5.33 -4.35
CA LEU A 276 15.84 -5.68 -5.76
C LEU A 276 16.47 -4.63 -6.70
N GLY A 277 16.35 -3.34 -6.38
CA GLY A 277 16.96 -2.24 -7.13
C GLY A 277 18.49 -2.37 -7.19
N PHE A 278 19.15 -2.50 -6.03
CA PHE A 278 20.60 -2.72 -5.94
C PHE A 278 21.03 -4.03 -6.63
N LEU A 279 20.22 -5.09 -6.53
CA LEU A 279 20.48 -6.35 -7.23
C LEU A 279 20.43 -6.19 -8.75
N LEU A 280 19.51 -5.39 -9.29
CA LEU A 280 19.42 -5.12 -10.73
C LEU A 280 20.50 -4.15 -11.21
N GLU A 281 20.83 -3.14 -10.42
CA GLU A 281 21.92 -2.19 -10.71
C GLU A 281 23.28 -2.91 -10.78
N SER A 282 23.57 -3.82 -9.85
CA SER A 282 24.78 -4.66 -9.87
C SER A 282 24.86 -5.63 -11.07
N LEU A 283 23.74 -5.89 -11.75
CA LEU A 283 23.66 -6.61 -13.03
C LEU A 283 23.85 -5.71 -14.26
N GLY A 284 24.17 -4.43 -14.07
CA GLY A 284 24.28 -3.42 -15.13
C GLY A 284 22.95 -3.04 -15.75
N LEU A 285 21.83 -3.23 -15.03
CA LEU A 285 20.51 -2.79 -15.45
C LEU A 285 20.17 -1.48 -14.73
N ASP A 286 20.34 -0.35 -15.41
CA ASP A 286 19.81 0.93 -14.92
C ASP A 286 18.27 0.89 -14.95
N VAL A 287 17.70 0.59 -13.79
CA VAL A 287 16.25 0.58 -13.55
C VAL A 287 15.71 1.95 -13.14
N GLY A 288 16.57 2.99 -13.12
CA GLY A 288 16.20 4.35 -12.75
C GLY A 288 15.49 4.39 -11.40
N ILE A 289 16.16 3.90 -10.34
CA ILE A 289 15.57 3.60 -9.02
C ILE A 289 14.60 4.70 -8.57
N THR A 290 14.96 5.98 -8.73
CA THR A 290 14.11 7.14 -8.39
C THR A 290 12.70 7.10 -9.04
N ARG A 291 12.59 6.76 -10.33
CA ARG A 291 11.28 6.65 -11.03
C ARG A 291 10.50 5.43 -10.58
N LEU A 292 11.19 4.31 -10.35
CA LEU A 292 10.55 3.10 -9.81
C LEU A 292 10.03 3.38 -8.39
N LEU A 293 10.82 4.04 -7.54
CA LEU A 293 10.45 4.40 -6.17
C LEU A 293 9.22 5.31 -6.11
N LEU A 294 9.19 6.40 -6.90
CA LEU A 294 8.02 7.29 -6.98
C LEU A 294 6.76 6.55 -7.47
N THR A 295 6.91 5.68 -8.47
CA THR A 295 5.78 4.91 -9.01
C THR A 295 5.28 3.90 -7.97
N PHE A 296 6.18 3.24 -7.22
CA PHE A 296 5.83 2.27 -6.19
C PHE A 296 5.22 2.92 -4.94
N MET A 297 5.75 4.06 -4.46
CA MET A 297 5.15 4.78 -3.33
C MET A 297 3.71 5.21 -3.60
N LEU A 298 3.40 5.61 -4.84
CA LEU A 298 2.09 6.18 -5.20
C LEU A 298 1.09 5.17 -5.80
N GLN A 299 1.54 4.02 -6.34
CA GLN A 299 0.68 3.15 -7.16
C GLN A 299 0.63 1.67 -6.74
N LEU A 300 1.29 1.25 -5.67
CA LEU A 300 1.29 -0.15 -5.22
C LEU A 300 -0.15 -0.68 -4.98
N PRO A 301 -0.51 -1.88 -5.49
CA PRO A 301 -1.85 -2.45 -5.32
C PRO A 301 -2.19 -2.80 -3.87
N ASN A 302 -1.19 -3.03 -3.00
CA ASN A 302 -1.43 -3.17 -1.56
C ASN A 302 -1.97 -1.87 -0.97
N SER A 303 -1.57 -0.68 -1.44
CA SER A 303 -2.12 0.58 -0.91
C SER A 303 -3.64 0.63 -1.00
N ARG A 304 -4.25 0.13 -2.09
CA ARG A 304 -5.71 0.07 -2.25
C ARG A 304 -6.38 -0.96 -1.32
N LYS A 305 -5.68 -2.04 -0.96
CA LYS A 305 -6.16 -3.01 0.03
C LYS A 305 -6.10 -2.41 1.44
N ASN A 306 -4.99 -1.75 1.76
CA ASN A 306 -4.76 -1.08 3.04
C ASN A 306 -5.78 0.05 3.28
N GLU A 307 -6.15 0.82 2.25
CA GLU A 307 -7.26 1.80 2.35
C GLU A 307 -8.61 1.13 2.67
N SER A 308 -8.94 0.03 1.98
CA SER A 308 -10.20 -0.72 2.18
C SER A 308 -10.25 -1.42 3.56
N GLU A 309 -9.10 -1.89 4.04
CA GLU A 309 -8.91 -2.47 5.37
C GLU A 309 -9.00 -1.41 6.47
N ALA A 310 -8.42 -0.23 6.25
CA ALA A 310 -8.54 0.92 7.15
C ALA A 310 -9.98 1.47 7.20
N ASP A 311 -10.70 1.54 6.08
CA ASP A 311 -12.14 1.85 6.05
C ASP A 311 -12.95 0.90 6.95
N PHE A 312 -12.73 -0.42 6.81
CA PHE A 312 -13.48 -1.44 7.57
C PHE A 312 -13.16 -1.44 9.07
N ILE A 313 -11.87 -1.37 9.42
CA ILE A 313 -11.44 -1.30 10.82
C ILE A 313 -11.89 0.04 11.44
N GLY A 314 -11.73 1.15 10.72
CA GLY A 314 -12.14 2.49 11.15
C GLY A 314 -13.64 2.59 11.43
N LEU A 315 -14.48 2.01 10.56
CA LEU A 315 -15.92 1.86 10.82
C LEU A 315 -16.21 1.10 12.13
N ARG A 316 -15.51 -0.02 12.39
CA ARG A 316 -15.71 -0.83 13.60
C ARG A 316 -15.20 -0.13 14.87
N LEU A 317 -14.09 0.63 14.77
CA LEU A 317 -13.61 1.51 15.84
C LEU A 317 -14.63 2.61 16.15
N MET A 318 -15.16 3.26 15.11
CA MET A 318 -16.17 4.31 15.22
C MET A 318 -17.47 3.82 15.87
N SER A 319 -17.94 2.63 15.49
CA SER A 319 -19.11 1.98 16.10
C SER A 319 -18.93 1.65 17.59
N ARG A 320 -17.78 1.07 17.98
CA ARG A 320 -17.45 0.79 19.40
C ARG A 320 -17.36 2.07 20.23
N ALA A 321 -16.89 3.15 19.61
CA ALA A 321 -16.82 4.49 20.18
C ALA A 321 -18.16 5.24 20.17
N CYS A 322 -19.26 4.58 19.79
CA CYS A 322 -20.61 5.13 19.81
C CYS A 322 -20.76 6.44 18.99
N PHE A 323 -20.11 6.49 17.82
CA PHE A 323 -20.31 7.49 16.78
C PHE A 323 -21.07 6.87 15.61
N ASN A 324 -21.85 7.65 14.86
CA ASN A 324 -22.72 7.15 13.80
C ASN A 324 -21.93 6.64 12.58
N PRO A 325 -21.89 5.32 12.29
CA PRO A 325 -21.13 4.78 11.16
C PRO A 325 -21.64 5.28 9.80
N SER A 326 -22.93 5.61 9.69
CA SER A 326 -23.58 6.14 8.49
C SER A 326 -23.13 7.56 8.13
N GLU A 327 -22.37 8.25 8.97
CA GLU A 327 -21.76 9.53 8.62
C GLU A 327 -20.51 9.38 7.75
N SER A 328 -19.91 8.18 7.69
CA SER A 328 -18.70 7.93 6.91
C SER A 328 -18.87 8.16 5.41
N THR A 329 -19.98 7.70 4.83
CA THR A 329 -20.30 7.89 3.41
C THR A 329 -20.41 9.38 3.08
N LYS A 330 -21.17 10.12 3.89
CA LYS A 330 -21.34 11.58 3.75
C LYS A 330 -20.02 12.33 3.94
N MET A 331 -19.13 11.85 4.81
CA MET A 331 -17.79 12.44 5.00
C MET A 331 -16.95 12.29 3.72
N TRP A 332 -16.93 11.10 3.11
CA TRP A 332 -16.25 10.87 1.82
C TRP A 332 -16.88 11.64 0.66
N GLU A 333 -18.21 11.82 0.65
CA GLU A 333 -18.90 12.69 -0.31
C GLU A 333 -18.51 14.16 -0.14
N ARG A 334 -18.48 14.68 1.10
CA ARG A 334 -18.03 16.05 1.40
C ARG A 334 -16.58 16.26 1.01
N MET A 335 -15.70 15.28 1.29
CA MET A 335 -14.31 15.32 0.87
C MET A 335 -14.20 15.42 -0.66
N SER A 336 -14.86 14.51 -1.37
CA SER A 336 -14.89 14.44 -2.84
C SER A 336 -15.56 15.66 -3.48
N ALA A 337 -16.51 16.31 -2.80
CA ALA A 337 -17.09 17.57 -3.25
C ALA A 337 -16.10 18.74 -3.09
N SER A 338 -15.26 18.72 -2.04
CA SER A 338 -14.23 19.74 -1.79
C SER A 338 -13.10 19.75 -2.83
N GLU A 339 -13.03 18.71 -3.69
CA GLU A 339 -12.10 18.57 -4.80
C GLU A 339 -12.60 19.14 -6.13
N LYS A 340 -13.91 19.34 -6.32
CA LYS A 340 -14.51 19.59 -7.65
C LYS A 340 -14.20 20.97 -8.26
N GLY A 341 -13.24 21.70 -7.71
CA GLY A 341 -12.64 22.90 -8.31
C GLY A 341 -11.45 22.56 -9.22
N ARG A 342 -10.79 23.58 -9.80
CA ARG A 342 -9.50 23.43 -10.52
C ARG A 342 -8.30 23.33 -9.55
N GLY A 343 -8.47 22.60 -8.46
CA GLY A 343 -7.42 22.38 -7.45
C GLY A 343 -6.55 21.17 -7.77
N LEU A 344 -5.37 21.11 -7.13
CA LEU A 344 -4.73 19.82 -6.86
C LEU A 344 -5.61 19.01 -5.90
N PRO A 345 -5.51 17.66 -5.90
CA PRO A 345 -6.16 16.85 -4.87
C PRO A 345 -5.77 17.35 -3.49
N THR A 346 -6.72 17.35 -2.55
CA THR A 346 -6.43 17.73 -1.16
C THR A 346 -5.33 16.87 -0.56
N ASP A 347 -4.63 17.40 0.44
CA ASP A 347 -3.53 16.69 1.08
C ASP A 347 -3.94 15.30 1.60
N PHE A 348 -5.16 15.17 2.15
CA PHE A 348 -5.74 13.89 2.55
C PHE A 348 -6.08 12.97 1.37
N LEU A 349 -6.70 13.44 0.28
CA LEU A 349 -6.97 12.55 -0.86
C LEU A 349 -5.74 12.21 -1.69
N SER A 350 -4.66 13.00 -1.56
CA SER A 350 -3.35 12.69 -2.14
C SER A 350 -2.72 11.47 -1.47
N THR A 351 -2.91 11.29 -0.16
CA THR A 351 -2.43 10.11 0.58
C THR A 351 -3.47 8.97 0.62
N HIS A 352 -4.77 9.30 0.66
CA HIS A 352 -5.91 8.39 0.78
C HIS A 352 -6.89 8.58 -0.40
N PRO A 353 -6.58 8.06 -1.60
CA PRO A 353 -7.41 8.29 -2.78
C PRO A 353 -8.84 7.77 -2.59
N ALA A 354 -9.80 8.69 -2.68
CA ALA A 354 -11.22 8.36 -2.69
C ALA A 354 -11.62 7.64 -3.99
N ASN A 355 -12.67 6.82 -3.90
CA ASN A 355 -13.21 6.08 -5.04
C ASN A 355 -14.67 5.73 -4.77
N ASP A 356 -15.55 5.81 -5.77
CA ASP A 356 -16.95 5.36 -5.66
C ASP A 356 -17.06 3.90 -5.17
N LYS A 357 -16.03 3.08 -5.43
CA LYS A 357 -15.91 1.71 -4.91
C LYS A 357 -15.74 1.64 -3.39
N ARG A 358 -15.09 2.63 -2.76
CA ARG A 358 -14.95 2.71 -1.28
C ARG A 358 -16.28 3.06 -0.63
N ILE A 359 -16.98 4.06 -1.14
CA ILE A 359 -18.33 4.43 -0.66
C ILE A 359 -19.27 3.22 -0.70
N LYS A 360 -19.30 2.49 -1.82
CA LYS A 360 -20.07 1.24 -1.95
C LYS A 360 -19.61 0.08 -1.05
N GLN A 361 -18.36 0.09 -0.59
CA GLN A 361 -17.88 -0.88 0.41
C GLN A 361 -18.35 -0.48 1.82
N LEU A 362 -18.30 0.80 2.18
CA LEU A 362 -18.83 1.33 3.44
C LEU A 362 -20.34 1.03 3.56
N GLU A 363 -21.12 1.30 2.51
CA GLU A 363 -22.54 0.94 2.42
C GLU A 363 -22.78 -0.57 2.63
N LYS A 364 -21.94 -1.42 2.05
CA LYS A 364 -22.03 -2.88 2.18
C LYS A 364 -21.73 -3.36 3.61
N TRP A 365 -20.78 -2.73 4.30
CA TRP A 365 -20.43 -3.08 5.69
C TRP A 365 -21.37 -2.45 6.73
N MET A 366 -22.15 -1.44 6.34
CA MET A 366 -23.04 -0.71 7.26
C MET A 366 -23.94 -1.61 8.14
N PRO A 367 -24.59 -2.68 7.63
CA PRO A 367 -25.44 -3.54 8.47
C PRO A 367 -24.67 -4.27 9.58
N GLU A 368 -23.44 -4.74 9.29
CA GLU A 368 -22.56 -5.40 10.27
C GLU A 368 -22.07 -4.40 11.32
N VAL A 369 -21.67 -3.22 10.86
CA VAL A 369 -21.09 -2.16 11.68
C VAL A 369 -22.14 -1.52 12.62
N LEU A 370 -23.39 -1.41 12.17
CA LEU A 370 -24.53 -1.00 13.01
C LEU A 370 -24.90 -2.09 14.05
N GLN A 371 -24.84 -3.37 13.69
CA GLN A 371 -25.02 -4.47 14.67
C GLN A 371 -23.93 -4.44 15.74
N LEU A 372 -22.67 -4.20 15.36
CA LEU A 372 -21.56 -4.03 16.31
C LEU A 372 -21.79 -2.85 17.27
N GLN A 373 -22.33 -1.73 16.78
CA GLN A 373 -22.69 -0.59 17.61
C GLN A 373 -23.82 -0.93 18.59
N ALA A 374 -24.87 -1.60 18.13
CA ALA A 374 -25.99 -2.02 18.98
C ALA A 374 -25.58 -3.02 20.07
N ALA A 375 -24.60 -3.90 19.78
CA ALA A 375 -24.02 -4.84 20.73
C ALA A 375 -22.99 -4.19 21.70
N SER A 376 -22.55 -2.97 21.43
CA SER A 376 -21.61 -2.22 22.28
C SER A 376 -22.36 -1.46 23.39
N PRO A 377 -21.68 -0.98 24.46
CA PRO A 377 -22.31 -0.18 25.53
C PRO A 377 -23.06 1.09 25.06
N CYS A 378 -22.84 1.47 23.80
CA CYS A 378 -23.60 2.46 23.04
C CYS A 378 -25.12 2.23 23.08
N GLY A 379 -25.57 0.98 22.94
CA GLY A 379 -27.00 0.63 22.97
C GLY A 379 -27.64 1.04 24.30
N THR A 380 -27.08 0.55 25.41
CA THR A 380 -27.51 0.90 26.77
C THR A 380 -27.44 2.40 27.04
N THR A 381 -26.40 3.08 26.55
CA THR A 381 -26.25 4.53 26.72
C THR A 381 -27.35 5.30 25.97
N SER A 382 -27.69 4.88 24.75
CA SER A 382 -28.77 5.45 23.94
C SER A 382 -30.13 5.24 24.61
N THR A 383 -30.42 4.01 25.07
CA THR A 383 -31.67 3.69 25.78
C THR A 383 -31.81 4.48 27.08
N ASN A 384 -30.74 4.60 27.87
CA ASN A 384 -30.76 5.38 29.12
C ASN A 384 -30.93 6.88 28.86
N TYR A 385 -30.32 7.41 27.79
CA TYR A 385 -30.49 8.81 27.40
C TYR A 385 -31.90 9.10 26.86
N GLY A 386 -32.47 8.19 26.07
CA GLY A 386 -33.87 8.25 25.64
C GLY A 386 -34.82 8.28 26.84
N GLY A 387 -34.69 7.31 27.75
CA GLY A 387 -35.49 7.27 28.98
C GLY A 387 -35.31 8.49 29.89
N PHE A 388 -34.13 9.12 29.89
CA PHE A 388 -33.92 10.41 30.57
C PHE A 388 -34.66 11.56 29.87
N LEU A 389 -34.59 11.67 28.54
CA LEU A 389 -35.33 12.69 27.79
C LEU A 389 -36.84 12.53 27.94
N ASP A 390 -37.34 11.29 27.88
CA ASP A 390 -38.76 10.96 28.08
C ASP A 390 -39.21 11.30 29.52
N ALA A 391 -38.36 11.08 30.53
CA ALA A 391 -38.65 11.45 31.91
C ALA A 391 -38.61 12.97 32.15
N VAL A 392 -37.79 13.72 31.41
CA VAL A 392 -37.64 15.19 31.54
C VAL A 392 -38.68 15.94 30.70
N ASN A 393 -39.20 15.34 29.62
CA ASN A 393 -40.24 15.94 28.78
C ASN A 393 -41.29 14.91 28.30
N PRO A 394 -42.11 14.33 29.22
CA PRO A 394 -43.05 13.26 28.91
C PRO A 394 -44.20 13.64 27.97
N SER A 395 -44.33 14.92 27.61
CA SER A 395 -45.37 15.46 26.73
C SER A 395 -44.84 16.01 25.40
N GLY A 396 -43.52 16.08 25.21
CA GLY A 396 -42.90 16.63 24.01
C GLY A 396 -42.34 15.53 23.12
N GLY A 397 -43.07 15.16 22.07
CA GLY A 397 -42.61 14.17 21.10
C GLY A 397 -41.34 14.62 20.37
N TYR A 398 -40.18 14.21 20.86
CA TYR A 398 -38.94 14.30 20.10
C TYR A 398 -39.03 13.34 18.92
N ASN A 399 -39.02 13.90 17.71
CA ASN A 399 -39.11 13.12 16.48
C ASN A 399 -37.78 12.40 16.25
N THR A 400 -37.60 11.22 16.86
CA THR A 400 -36.37 10.42 16.80
C THR A 400 -36.24 9.72 15.45
N THR A 401 -36.05 10.48 14.39
CA THR A 401 -35.63 9.96 13.08
C THR A 401 -34.14 9.62 13.11
N TRP A 402 -33.81 8.57 13.85
CA TRP A 402 -32.57 7.79 13.66
C TRP A 402 -32.93 6.58 12.79
N ALA A 403 -32.77 6.76 11.48
CA ALA A 403 -32.93 5.73 10.44
C ALA A 403 -31.84 5.94 9.38
#